data_AF-A0AAD8B873-F1
#
_entry.id   AF-A0AAD8B873-F1
#
_cell.length_a   1.000
_cell.length_b   1.000
_cell.length_c   1.000
_cell.angle_alpha   90.00
_cell.angle_beta   90.00
_cell.angle_gamma   90.00
#
_symmetry.space_group_name_H-M   'P 1'
#
loop_
_entity.id
_entity.type
_entity.pdbx_description
1 polymer ?
#
loop_
_entity_poly.entity_id
_entity_poly.type
_entity_poly.pdbx_seq_one_letter_code
_entity_poly.pdbx_strand_id
1 'polypeptide(L)'
;MAWGRGNVEWYKKDSKFESFLKRSFSDEAFERVRAYESCVISSEKESKAFKFIVLSDERLFLTENPPKTVEEAVHLKDVISIEL
;
A
#
# COMPACT_ATOMS: atom_id res chain seq x y z
N MET A 1 20.12 -2.89 15.47
CA MET A 1 18.90 -2.10 15.20
C MET A 1 17.76 -3.10 15.13
N ALA A 2 16.95 -3.13 16.19
CA ALA A 2 16.00 -4.20 16.46
C ALA A 2 14.66 -3.92 15.77
N TRP A 3 14.29 -4.80 14.83
CA TRP A 3 12.93 -4.88 14.31
C TRP A 3 12.08 -5.60 15.36
N GLY A 4 11.24 -4.84 16.06
CA GLY A 4 10.46 -5.31 17.19
C GLY A 4 9.10 -5.87 16.80
N ARG A 5 8.89 -7.14 17.16
CA ARG A 5 7.63 -7.83 17.51
C ARG A 5 6.56 -8.01 16.41
N GLY A 6 6.44 -9.25 15.96
CA GLY A 6 5.25 -9.79 15.28
C GLY A 6 5.53 -10.32 13.88
N ASN A 7 6.50 -11.22 13.71
CA ASN A 7 6.80 -11.82 12.41
C ASN A 7 5.71 -12.82 12.01
N VAL A 8 4.69 -12.31 11.33
CA VAL A 8 4.11 -13.03 10.21
C VAL A 8 4.47 -12.19 8.99
N GLU A 9 5.47 -12.62 8.22
CA GLU A 9 5.82 -11.97 6.94
C GLU A 9 4.69 -12.26 5.95
N TRP A 10 3.66 -11.40 5.94
CA TRP A 10 2.51 -11.53 5.03
C TRP A 10 2.81 -11.05 3.60
N TYR A 11 4.02 -10.58 3.29
CA TYR A 11 4.37 -10.03 1.98
C TYR A 11 5.85 -10.25 1.63
N LYS A 12 6.15 -10.43 0.33
CA LYS A 12 7.53 -10.50 -0.17
C LYS A 12 8.17 -9.12 -0.17
N LYS A 13 9.33 -8.98 0.45
CA LYS A 13 10.13 -7.75 0.40
C LYS A 13 10.71 -7.51 -0.99
N ASP A 14 10.04 -6.65 -1.77
CA ASP A 14 10.60 -6.08 -3.00
C ASP A 14 11.43 -4.82 -2.65
N SER A 15 12.76 -4.97 -2.67
CA SER A 15 13.69 -3.88 -2.35
C SER A 15 13.54 -2.64 -3.24
N LYS A 16 13.10 -2.79 -4.50
CA LYS A 16 12.86 -1.65 -5.39
C LYS A 16 11.58 -0.93 -5.01
N PHE A 17 10.54 -1.69 -4.67
CA PHE A 17 9.27 -1.13 -4.22
C PHE A 17 9.40 -0.41 -2.87
N GLU A 18 10.11 -0.99 -1.90
CA GLU A 18 10.41 -0.31 -0.63
C GLU A 18 11.17 1.01 -0.85
N SER A 19 12.17 1.00 -1.76
CA SER A 19 12.91 2.22 -2.10
C SER A 19 12.01 3.28 -2.74
N PHE A 20 11.01 2.86 -3.51
CA PHE A 20 9.98 3.75 -4.04
C PHE A 20 9.10 4.33 -2.92
N LEU A 21 8.60 3.50 -2.00
CA LEU A 21 7.75 3.98 -0.91
C LEU A 21 8.51 4.99 -0.03
N LYS A 22 9.77 4.70 0.34
CA LYS A 22 10.60 5.61 1.14
C LYS A 22 10.84 6.98 0.49
N ARG A 23 10.89 7.06 -0.85
CA ARG A 23 11.01 8.35 -1.56
C ARG A 23 9.68 9.07 -1.74
N SER A 24 8.57 8.33 -1.72
CA SER A 24 7.23 8.84 -2.00
C SER A 24 6.50 9.33 -0.75
N PHE A 25 6.79 8.73 0.40
CA PHE A 25 6.26 9.14 1.70
C PHE A 25 7.29 9.97 2.48
N SER A 26 6.80 10.76 3.45
CA SER A 26 7.68 11.27 4.52
C SER A 26 8.14 10.10 5.40
N ASP A 27 9.24 10.26 6.12
CA ASP A 27 9.73 9.22 7.04
C ASP A 27 8.65 8.79 8.04
N GLU A 28 7.90 9.75 8.61
CA GLU A 28 6.80 9.46 9.54
C GLU A 28 5.68 8.64 8.89
N ALA A 29 5.30 8.98 7.65
CA ALA A 29 4.26 8.25 6.93
C ALA A 29 4.73 6.85 6.52
N PHE A 30 5.99 6.70 6.15
CA PHE A 30 6.57 5.40 5.80
C PHE A 30 6.61 4.44 7.00
N GLU A 31 6.98 4.92 8.19
CA GLU A 31 6.98 4.11 9.43
C GLU A 31 5.58 3.63 9.84
N ARG A 32 4.52 4.28 9.34
CA ARG A 32 3.13 3.88 9.56
C ARG A 32 2.60 2.86 8.56
N VAL A 33 3.35 2.58 7.49
CA VAL A 33 3.00 1.53 6.52
C VAL A 33 3.02 0.16 7.21
N ARG A 34 1.91 -0.58 7.06
CA ARG A 34 1.69 -1.89 7.70
C ARG A 34 1.88 -3.05 6.74
N ALA A 35 1.46 -2.88 5.50
CA ALA A 35 1.58 -3.90 4.45
C ALA A 35 1.48 -3.26 3.06
N TYR A 36 1.95 -3.96 2.05
CA TYR A 36 1.70 -3.64 0.65
C TYR A 36 1.67 -4.93 -0.17
N GLU A 37 0.85 -4.93 -1.22
CA GLU A 37 0.69 -6.09 -2.11
C GLU A 37 0.35 -5.66 -3.53
N SER A 38 0.66 -6.52 -4.51
CA SER A 38 0.16 -6.33 -5.88
C SER A 38 -1.32 -6.70 -5.96
N CYS A 39 -2.12 -5.88 -6.62
CA CYS A 39 -3.56 -6.10 -6.76
C CYS A 39 -4.06 -5.78 -8.17
N VAL A 40 -5.27 -6.25 -8.49
CA VAL A 40 -6.01 -5.83 -9.68
C VAL A 40 -7.16 -4.96 -9.23
N ILE A 41 -7.21 -3.73 -9.73
CA ILE A 41 -8.32 -2.81 -9.47
C ILE A 41 -9.32 -2.93 -10.61
N SER A 42 -10.59 -3.06 -10.27
CA SER A 42 -11.69 -3.05 -11.22
C SER A 42 -12.73 -2.04 -10.72
N SER A 43 -13.08 -1.07 -11.54
CA SER A 43 -14.16 -0.13 -11.23
C SER A 43 -15.01 0.11 -12.49
N GLU A 44 -16.13 0.82 -12.35
CA GLU A 44 -16.97 1.19 -13.50
C GLU A 44 -16.23 2.14 -14.46
N LYS A 45 -15.23 2.89 -13.97
CA LYS A 45 -14.47 3.89 -14.74
C LYS A 45 -13.10 3.37 -15.22
N GLU A 46 -12.51 2.40 -14.52
CA GLU A 46 -11.24 1.79 -14.89
C GLU A 46 -11.42 0.32 -15.29
N SER A 47 -10.99 0.00 -16.51
CA SER A 47 -10.71 -1.37 -16.93
C SER A 47 -9.66 -1.98 -16.00
N LYS A 48 -9.77 -3.28 -15.72
CA LYS A 48 -8.90 -4.05 -14.82
C LYS A 48 -7.43 -3.65 -14.96
N ALA A 49 -6.89 -2.99 -13.94
CA ALA A 49 -5.53 -2.47 -13.93
C ALA A 49 -4.70 -3.15 -12.84
N PHE A 50 -3.51 -3.62 -13.19
CA PHE A 50 -2.53 -4.10 -12.20
C PHE A 50 -1.90 -2.90 -11.50
N LYS A 51 -2.10 -2.82 -10.18
CA LYS A 51 -1.56 -1.78 -9.31
C LYS A 51 -0.94 -2.42 -8.07
N PHE A 52 -0.36 -1.61 -7.21
CA PHE A 52 -0.02 -1.98 -5.85
C PHE A 52 -0.95 -1.26 -4.89
N ILE A 53 -1.36 -1.95 -3.83
CA ILE A 53 -2.05 -1.36 -2.70
C ILE A 53 -1.10 -1.26 -1.52
N VAL A 54 -1.13 -0.14 -0.83
CA VAL A 54 -0.31 0.12 0.36
C VAL A 54 -1.26 0.47 1.51
N LEU A 55 -1.17 -0.29 2.60
CA LEU A 55 -1.95 -0.10 3.81
C LEU A 55 -1.12 0.64 4.85
N SER A 56 -1.58 1.83 5.25
CA SER A 56 -1.10 2.53 6.45
C SER A 56 -2.01 2.23 7.65
N ASP A 57 -1.66 2.79 8.80
CA ASP A 57 -2.50 2.86 10.00
C ASP A 57 -3.89 3.49 9.77
N GLU A 58 -4.01 4.50 8.90
CA GLU A 58 -5.25 5.26 8.72
C GLU A 58 -5.80 5.25 7.29
N ARG A 59 -4.99 4.91 6.29
CA ARG A 59 -5.32 5.11 4.86
C ARG A 59 -4.88 3.94 3.99
N LEU A 60 -5.59 3.75 2.89
CA LEU A 60 -5.18 2.93 1.76
C LEU A 60 -4.67 3.83 0.64
N PHE A 61 -3.55 3.44 0.06
CA PHE A 61 -2.96 4.10 -1.11
C PHE A 61 -2.82 3.13 -2.27
N LEU A 62 -2.81 3.69 -3.48
CA LEU A 62 -2.59 2.98 -4.73
C LEU A 62 -1.36 3.51 -5.45
N THR A 63 -0.70 2.60 -6.15
CA THR A 63 0.45 2.90 -7.01
C THR A 63 0.28 2.13 -8.30
N GLU A 64 0.67 2.68 -9.44
CA GLU A 64 0.64 1.94 -10.69
C GLU A 64 1.71 0.84 -10.71
N ASN A 65 1.63 -0.07 -11.67
CA ASN A 65 2.68 -1.04 -11.96
C ASN A 65 3.24 -0.80 -13.38
N PRO A 66 4.48 -0.30 -13.54
CA PRO A 66 5.49 -0.06 -12.50
C PRO A 66 5.22 1.21 -11.66
N PRO A 67 5.72 1.26 -10.40
CA PRO A 67 5.41 2.33 -9.45
C PRO A 67 6.02 3.66 -9.85
N LYS A 68 5.17 4.69 -9.97
CA LYS A 68 5.58 6.05 -10.33
C LYS A 68 5.04 7.07 -9.36
N THR A 69 3.75 7.00 -9.04
CA THR A 69 3.10 7.91 -8.09
C THR A 69 2.37 7.12 -7.01
N VAL A 70 2.08 7.78 -5.90
CA VAL A 70 1.25 7.25 -4.83
C VAL A 70 0.02 8.12 -4.74
N GLU A 71 -1.15 7.50 -4.81
CA GLU A 71 -2.44 8.16 -4.75
C GLU A 71 -3.21 7.65 -3.53
N GLU A 72 -3.84 8.56 -2.78
CA GLU A 72 -4.74 8.16 -1.70
C GLU A 72 -6.03 7.57 -2.29
N ALA A 73 -6.39 6.37 -1.88
CA ALA A 73 -7.61 5.72 -2.33
C ALA A 73 -8.78 5.96 -1.38
N VAL A 74 -8.56 5.72 -0.08
CA VAL A 74 -9.59 5.90 0.94
C VAL A 74 -8.98 5.99 2.33
N HIS A 75 -9.60 6.79 3.20
CA HIS A 75 -9.33 6.75 4.63
C HIS A 75 -10.10 5.60 5.27
N LEU A 76 -9.43 4.78 6.09
CA LEU A 76 -10.03 3.59 6.72
C LEU A 76 -11.28 3.91 7.57
N LYS A 77 -11.39 5.14 8.12
CA LYS A 77 -12.58 5.57 8.87
C LYS A 77 -13.84 5.71 7.99
N ASP A 78 -13.65 5.90 6.69
CA ASP A 78 -14.73 6.07 5.71
C ASP A 78 -15.14 4.72 5.10
N VAL A 79 -14.44 3.63 5.42
CA VAL A 79 -14.78 2.26 5.00
C VAL A 79 -15.87 1.71 5.92
N ILE A 80 -17.03 1.40 5.36
CA ILE A 80 -18.19 0.90 6.11
C ILE A 80 -18.35 -0.62 6.06
N SER A 81 -17.78 -1.27 5.04
CA SER A 81 -17.89 -2.72 4.82
C SER A 81 -16.75 -3.22 3.94
N ILE A 82 -16.41 -4.51 4.09
CA ILE A 82 -15.49 -5.24 3.23
C ILE A 82 -16.18 -6.56 2.87
N GLU A 83 -16.16 -6.90 1.59
CA GLU A 83 -16.70 -8.14 1.06
C GLU A 83 -15.56 -8.96 0.44
N LEU A 84 -15.62 -10.29 0.57
CA LEU A 84 -14.60 -11.23 0.10
C LEU A 84 -15.15 -12.12 -1.02
#